data_AF-A0A1M5NZ43-F1
#
_entry.id   AF-A0A1M5NZ43-F1
#
_cell.length_a   1.000
_cell.length_b   1.000
_cell.length_c   1.000
_cell.angle_alpha   90.00
_cell.angle_beta   90.00
_cell.angle_gamma   90.00
#
_symmetry.space_group_name_H-M   'P 1'
#
loop_
_entity.id
_entity.type
_entity.pdbx_description
1 polymer ?
#
loop_
_entity_poly.entity_id
_entity_poly.type
_entity_poly.pdbx_seq_one_letter_code
_entity_poly.pdbx_strand_id
1 'polypeptide(L)'
;MQHISGISRQQLQISSLEDKIASDNPIRFIEAFVEHISLEALGFTVQTIKSEGRPSFDTKLFLKIYLYGYLNGLRSSRKLEKECFRNIELQWLLEAICPNYHSISDFRKQNPAGLRKLFKLFVSFLKDADLLAGNHRN
;
A
#
# COMPACT_ATOMS: atom_id res chain seq x y z
N MET A 1 -9.21 -12.39 -41.74
CA MET A 1 -9.55 -11.69 -40.48
C MET A 1 -8.26 -11.16 -39.88
N GLN A 2 -8.19 -9.87 -39.55
CA GLN A 2 -7.02 -9.29 -38.88
C GLN A 2 -7.15 -9.56 -37.38
N HIS A 3 -6.14 -10.20 -36.79
CA HIS A 3 -6.07 -10.41 -35.35
C HIS A 3 -5.47 -9.18 -34.67
N ILE A 4 -5.97 -8.85 -33.48
CA ILE A 4 -5.35 -7.83 -32.63
C ILE A 4 -4.03 -8.39 -32.11
N SER A 5 -2.93 -7.71 -32.40
CA SER A 5 -1.58 -8.06 -31.90
C SER A 5 -1.26 -7.27 -30.64
N GLY A 6 -0.65 -7.94 -29.66
CA GLY A 6 -0.15 -7.29 -28.45
C GLY A 6 1.20 -6.62 -28.63
N ILE A 7 1.73 -6.05 -27.55
CA ILE A 7 3.07 -5.46 -27.49
C ILE A 7 4.10 -6.58 -27.26
N SER A 8 5.22 -6.55 -27.99
CA SER A 8 6.31 -7.53 -27.85
C SER A 8 6.99 -7.46 -26.48
N ARG A 9 7.40 -8.62 -25.93
CA ARG A 9 8.12 -8.70 -24.65
C ARG A 9 9.50 -8.02 -24.69
N GLN A 10 10.06 -7.84 -25.88
CA GLN A 10 11.36 -7.21 -26.10
C GLN A 10 11.24 -5.71 -26.44
N GLN A 11 10.02 -5.17 -26.57
CA GLN A 11 9.82 -3.76 -26.87
C GLN A 11 10.10 -2.89 -25.65
N LEU A 12 11.02 -1.94 -25.78
CA LEU A 12 11.28 -0.93 -24.76
C LEU A 12 10.13 0.06 -24.69
N GLN A 13 9.79 0.49 -23.47
CA GLN A 13 8.79 1.51 -23.20
C GLN A 13 9.30 2.51 -22.16
N ILE A 14 9.00 3.80 -22.36
CA ILE A 14 9.26 4.87 -21.40
C ILE A 14 7.91 5.32 -20.86
N SER A 15 7.76 5.30 -19.53
CA SER A 15 6.54 5.73 -18.83
C SER A 15 6.88 5.99 -17.37
N SER A 16 6.18 6.93 -16.75
CA SER A 16 6.18 7.12 -15.30
C SER A 16 5.35 6.04 -14.61
N LEU A 17 5.47 5.92 -13.28
CA LEU A 17 4.53 5.11 -12.48
C LEU A 17 3.11 5.66 -12.59
N GLU A 18 2.98 6.99 -12.65
CA GLU A 18 1.69 7.68 -12.73
C GLU A 18 0.89 7.28 -13.97
N ASP A 19 1.58 7.05 -15.10
CA ASP A 19 0.95 6.60 -16.36
C ASP A 19 0.36 5.18 -16.27
N LYS A 20 0.71 4.41 -15.23
CA LYS A 20 0.29 3.00 -15.08
C LYS A 20 -0.97 2.82 -14.27
N ILE A 21 -1.38 3.84 -13.51
CA ILE A 21 -2.52 3.76 -12.60
C ILE A 21 -3.57 4.78 -13.03
N ALA A 22 -4.77 4.30 -13.35
CA ALA A 22 -5.90 5.16 -13.69
C ALA A 22 -6.22 6.13 -12.53
N SER A 23 -6.70 7.34 -12.84
CA SER A 23 -7.00 8.38 -11.86
C SER A 23 -8.10 8.01 -10.87
N ASP A 24 -8.98 7.09 -11.25
CA ASP A 24 -10.08 6.54 -10.45
C ASP A 24 -9.71 5.22 -9.74
N ASN A 25 -8.47 4.74 -9.85
CA ASN A 25 -8.05 3.51 -9.21
C ASN A 25 -8.12 3.65 -7.67
N PRO A 26 -8.77 2.72 -6.95
CA PRO A 26 -8.89 2.75 -5.48
C PRO A 26 -7.57 2.82 -4.71
N ILE A 27 -6.44 2.41 -5.30
CA ILE A 27 -5.12 2.50 -4.67
C ILE A 27 -4.78 3.94 -4.26
N ARG A 28 -5.25 4.92 -5.03
CA ARG A 28 -5.04 6.36 -4.79
C ARG A 28 -5.73 6.82 -3.51
N PHE A 29 -6.82 6.16 -3.11
CA PHE A 29 -7.44 6.43 -1.83
C PHE A 29 -6.54 6.01 -0.66
N ILE A 30 -5.84 4.88 -0.76
CA ILE A 30 -4.88 4.46 0.28
C ILE A 30 -3.78 5.50 0.43
N GLU A 31 -3.24 5.98 -0.70
CA GLU A 31 -2.23 7.05 -0.71
C GLU A 31 -2.74 8.30 0.01
N ALA A 32 -3.84 8.86 -0.48
CA ALA A 32 -4.43 10.07 0.10
C ALA A 32 -4.77 9.89 1.59
N PHE A 33 -5.34 8.75 1.97
CA PHE A 33 -5.69 8.45 3.36
C PHE A 33 -4.44 8.44 4.26
N VAL A 34 -3.40 7.70 3.88
CA VAL A 34 -2.18 7.59 4.70
C VAL A 34 -1.44 8.92 4.79
N GLU A 35 -1.50 9.77 3.76
CA GLU A 35 -0.87 11.08 3.79
C GLU A 35 -1.56 12.06 4.76
N HIS A 36 -2.86 11.91 5.01
CA HIS A 36 -3.65 12.83 5.84
C HIS A 36 -3.87 12.39 7.30
N ILE A 37 -3.49 11.16 7.67
CA ILE A 37 -3.63 10.69 9.06
C ILE A 37 -2.50 11.20 9.97
N SER A 38 -2.85 11.52 11.21
CA SER A 38 -1.85 11.79 12.25
C SER A 38 -1.28 10.48 12.81
N LEU A 39 0.00 10.23 12.52
CA LEU A 39 0.74 9.07 13.04
C LEU A 39 0.78 9.07 14.57
N GLU A 40 1.00 10.24 15.17
CA GLU A 40 1.06 10.42 16.62
C GLU A 40 -0.28 10.10 17.29
N ALA A 41 -1.40 10.58 16.74
CA ALA A 41 -2.74 10.29 17.27
C ALA A 41 -3.07 8.79 17.20
N LEU A 42 -2.55 8.10 16.18
CA LEU A 42 -2.65 6.65 16.04
C LEU A 42 -1.67 5.90 16.97
N GLY A 43 -0.76 6.60 17.65
CA GLY A 43 0.21 6.02 18.58
C GLY A 43 1.41 5.39 17.90
N PHE A 44 1.74 5.81 16.67
CA PHE A 44 3.02 5.49 16.06
C PHE A 44 4.07 6.47 16.55
N THR A 45 5.22 5.94 16.98
CA THR A 45 6.37 6.77 17.33
C THR A 45 7.11 7.12 16.05
N VAL A 46 7.18 8.41 15.73
CA VAL A 46 8.04 8.91 14.65
C VAL A 46 9.48 8.75 15.14
N GLN A 47 10.19 7.75 14.64
CA GLN A 47 11.60 7.60 14.97
C GLN A 47 12.38 8.74 14.31
N THR A 48 13.05 9.55 15.12
CA THR A 48 14.04 10.50 14.64
C THR A 48 15.12 9.73 13.88
N ILE A 49 15.44 10.18 12.68
CA ILE A 49 16.45 9.57 11.80
C ILE A 49 17.75 9.47 12.61
N LYS A 50 18.17 8.23 12.92
CA LYS A 50 19.47 8.00 13.57
C LYS A 50 20.55 8.32 12.54
N SER A 51 21.58 9.08 12.94
CA SER A 51 22.69 9.45 12.04
C SER A 51 23.61 8.27 11.70
N GLU A 52 23.44 7.13 12.37
CA GLU A 52 24.27 5.94 12.20
C GLU A 52 23.40 4.69 12.00
N GLY A 53 23.79 3.84 11.04
CA GLY A 53 23.10 2.59 10.69
C GLY A 53 22.39 2.62 9.33
N ARG A 54 21.76 1.50 8.97
CA ARG A 54 20.95 1.42 7.74
C ARG A 54 19.73 2.34 7.86
N PRO A 55 19.39 3.15 6.84
CA PRO A 55 18.20 3.97 6.86
C PRO A 55 16.95 3.14 7.19
N SER A 56 16.14 3.63 8.12
CA SER A 56 14.84 3.05 8.43
C SER A 56 13.84 3.38 7.33
N PHE A 57 12.92 2.47 7.05
CA PHE A 57 11.75 2.77 6.22
C PHE A 57 10.83 3.78 6.92
N ASP A 58 10.13 4.60 6.13
CA ASP A 58 9.03 5.43 6.63
C ASP A 58 7.92 4.53 7.21
N THR A 59 7.35 4.96 8.33
CA THR A 59 6.17 4.32 8.92
C THR A 59 5.01 4.25 7.91
N LYS A 60 4.77 5.32 7.15
CA LYS A 60 3.69 5.41 6.15
C LYS A 60 3.78 4.30 5.10
N LEU A 61 4.99 3.92 4.69
CA LEU A 61 5.24 2.81 3.76
C LEU A 61 4.57 1.51 4.23
N PHE A 62 4.75 1.17 5.52
CA PHE A 62 4.14 -0.03 6.07
C PHE A 62 2.64 0.10 6.27
N LEU A 63 2.13 1.29 6.59
CA LEU A 63 0.68 1.51 6.69
C LEU A 63 0.02 1.27 5.33
N LYS A 64 0.60 1.83 4.25
CA LYS A 64 0.19 1.59 2.85
C LYS A 64 0.14 0.10 2.52
N ILE A 65 1.20 -0.66 2.84
CA ILE A 65 1.27 -2.12 2.65
C ILE A 65 0.14 -2.84 3.40
N TYR A 66 -0.10 -2.49 4.68
CA TYR A 66 -1.09 -3.17 5.51
C TYR A 66 -2.53 -2.88 5.10
N LEU A 67 -2.82 -1.64 4.68
CA LEU A 67 -4.13 -1.27 4.14
C LEU A 67 -4.39 -1.95 2.79
N TYR A 68 -3.41 -1.94 1.88
CA TYR A 68 -3.51 -2.67 0.62
C TYR A 68 -3.76 -4.16 0.85
N GLY A 69 -3.00 -4.75 1.78
CA GLY A 69 -3.15 -6.14 2.14
C GLY A 69 -4.52 -6.48 2.72
N TYR A 70 -5.10 -5.58 3.51
CA TYR A 70 -6.45 -5.75 4.05
C TYR A 70 -7.50 -5.76 2.93
N LEU A 71 -7.47 -4.79 2.03
CA LEU A 71 -8.43 -4.70 0.92
C LEU A 71 -8.35 -5.89 -0.03
N ASN A 72 -7.15 -6.44 -0.24
CA ASN A 72 -6.91 -7.55 -1.17
C ASN A 72 -6.84 -8.94 -0.49
N GLY A 73 -7.15 -9.04 0.81
CA GLY A 73 -7.12 -10.32 1.54
C GLY A 73 -5.73 -10.93 1.75
N LEU A 74 -4.66 -10.13 1.65
CA LEU A 74 -3.26 -10.55 1.79
C LEU A 74 -2.79 -10.38 3.25
N ARG A 75 -2.69 -11.49 3.99
CA ARG A 75 -2.32 -11.47 5.42
C ARG A 75 -0.88 -11.88 5.74
N SER A 76 -0.19 -12.50 4.80
CA SER A 76 1.18 -13.00 4.98
C SER A 76 2.20 -11.95 4.56
N SER A 77 3.18 -11.67 5.42
CA SER A 77 4.27 -10.74 5.08
C SER A 77 5.05 -11.17 3.82
N ARG A 78 5.17 -12.48 3.57
CA ARG A 78 5.79 -13.00 2.32
C ARG A 78 4.93 -12.76 1.10
N LYS A 79 3.60 -12.84 1.25
CA LYS A 79 2.68 -12.50 0.15
C LYS A 79 2.75 -10.99 -0.13
N LEU A 80 2.79 -10.17 0.92
CA LEU A 80 2.92 -8.71 0.79
C LEU A 80 4.24 -8.32 0.10
N GLU A 81 5.37 -8.87 0.53
CA GLU A 81 6.68 -8.69 -0.14
C GLU A 81 6.61 -9.07 -1.62
N LYS A 82 6.05 -10.25 -1.94
CA LYS A 82 5.90 -10.70 -3.33
C LYS A 82 5.06 -9.73 -4.16
N GLU A 83 3.99 -9.18 -3.59
CA GLU A 83 3.15 -8.20 -4.27
C GLU A 83 3.85 -6.85 -4.46
N CYS A 84 4.64 -6.38 -3.48
CA CYS A 84 5.45 -5.16 -3.64
C CYS A 84 6.38 -5.25 -4.86
N PHE A 85 6.88 -6.45 -5.16
CA PHE A 85 7.75 -6.66 -6.32
C PHE A 85 7.01 -6.73 -7.66
N ARG A 86 5.80 -7.30 -7.73
CA ARG A 86 5.16 -7.67 -9.01
C ARG A 86 3.89 -6.91 -9.35
N ASN A 87 3.28 -6.25 -8.38
CA ASN A 87 1.99 -5.61 -8.54
C ASN A 87 2.17 -4.12 -8.82
N ILE A 88 1.66 -3.65 -9.96
CA ILE A 88 1.86 -2.27 -10.40
C ILE A 88 1.18 -1.25 -9.47
N GLU A 89 0.07 -1.63 -8.81
CA GLU A 89 -0.59 -0.75 -7.83
C GLU A 89 0.29 -0.55 -6.60
N LEU A 90 0.91 -1.61 -6.09
CA LEU A 90 1.85 -1.50 -4.97
C LEU A 90 3.16 -0.81 -5.37
N GLN A 91 3.66 -1.08 -6.59
CA GLN A 91 4.82 -0.35 -7.10
C GLN A 91 4.53 1.15 -7.22
N TRP A 92 3.33 1.54 -7.65
CA TRP A 92 2.91 2.94 -7.65
C TRP A 92 2.79 3.49 -6.22
N LEU A 93 2.05 2.79 -5.35
CA LEU A 93 1.78 3.23 -3.97
C LEU A 93 3.04 3.37 -3.10
N LEU A 94 4.07 2.57 -3.38
CA LEU A 94 5.30 2.53 -2.61
C LEU A 94 6.49 3.14 -3.35
N GLU A 95 6.27 3.80 -4.48
CA GLU A 95 7.34 4.36 -5.32
C GLU A 95 8.43 3.32 -5.66
N ALA A 96 7.98 2.10 -5.98
CA ALA A 96 8.78 0.92 -6.26
C ALA A 96 9.69 0.43 -5.10
N ILE A 97 9.51 0.95 -3.87
CA ILE A 97 10.18 0.44 -2.69
C ILE A 97 9.58 -0.92 -2.30
N CYS A 98 10.43 -1.94 -2.18
CA CYS A 98 10.03 -3.29 -1.79
C CYS A 98 10.71 -3.72 -0.48
N PRO A 99 10.07 -3.51 0.69
CA PRO A 99 10.57 -4.04 1.95
C PRO A 99 10.53 -5.57 1.94
N ASN A 100 11.52 -6.19 2.57
CA ASN A 100 11.51 -7.64 2.71
C ASN A 100 10.49 -8.10 3.76
N TYR A 101 10.14 -9.39 3.74
CA TYR A 101 9.11 -9.92 4.64
C TYR A 101 9.44 -9.81 6.13
N HIS A 102 10.74 -9.78 6.49
CA HIS A 102 11.16 -9.58 7.89
C HIS A 102 10.80 -8.17 8.34
N SER A 103 11.19 -7.14 7.57
CA SER A 103 10.85 -5.74 7.86
C SER A 103 9.34 -5.53 8.00
N ILE A 104 8.54 -6.11 7.07
CA ILE A 104 7.08 -6.06 7.15
C ILE A 104 6.58 -6.73 8.44
N SER A 105 7.03 -7.96 8.69
CA SER A 105 6.61 -8.73 9.87
C SER A 105 6.99 -8.03 11.18
N ASP A 106 8.19 -7.48 11.28
CA ASP A 106 8.71 -6.85 12.49
C ASP A 106 8.00 -5.53 12.77
N PHE A 107 7.69 -4.74 11.74
CA PHE A 107 6.87 -3.54 11.90
C PHE A 107 5.52 -3.87 12.57
N ARG A 108 4.84 -4.92 12.13
CA ARG A 108 3.56 -5.33 12.75
C ARG A 108 3.70 -5.83 14.18
N LYS A 109 4.78 -6.55 14.49
CA LYS A 109 5.06 -7.01 15.88
C LYS A 109 5.33 -5.83 16.82
N GLN A 110 6.00 -4.79 16.32
CA GLN A 110 6.37 -3.62 17.12
C GLN A 110 5.22 -2.62 17.27
N ASN A 111 4.27 -2.58 16.32
CA ASN A 111 3.20 -1.57 16.28
C ASN A 111 1.76 -2.15 16.34
N PRO A 112 1.44 -3.14 17.20
CA PRO A 112 0.13 -3.80 17.17
C PRO A 112 -1.04 -2.88 17.58
N ALA A 113 -0.81 -1.96 18.52
CA ALA A 113 -1.82 -0.99 18.95
C ALA A 113 -2.11 0.06 17.87
N GLY A 114 -1.05 0.60 17.24
CA GLY A 114 -1.17 1.58 16.17
C GLY A 114 -1.87 1.01 14.94
N LEU A 115 -1.50 -0.21 14.51
CA LEU A 115 -2.18 -0.89 13.41
C LEU A 115 -3.67 -1.15 13.71
N ARG A 116 -4.01 -1.51 14.95
CA ARG A 116 -5.42 -1.70 15.34
C ARG A 116 -6.22 -0.40 15.23
N LYS A 117 -5.65 0.73 15.67
CA LYS A 117 -6.28 2.05 15.55
C LYS A 117 -6.40 2.47 14.08
N LEU A 118 -5.34 2.27 13.29
CA LEU A 118 -5.36 2.52 11.84
C LEU A 118 -6.51 1.80 11.16
N PHE A 119 -6.64 0.47 11.35
CA PHE A 119 -7.70 -0.30 10.71
C PHE A 119 -9.09 0.15 11.16
N LYS A 120 -9.27 0.49 12.44
CA LYS A 120 -10.55 1.04 12.93
C LYS A 120 -10.88 2.36 12.24
N LEU A 121 -9.92 3.27 12.14
CA LEU A 121 -10.10 4.56 11.48
C LEU A 121 -10.42 4.37 9.99
N PHE A 122 -9.67 3.52 9.31
CA PHE A 122 -9.86 3.23 7.88
C PHE A 122 -11.26 2.66 7.59
N VAL A 123 -11.70 1.67 8.38
CA VAL A 123 -13.04 1.10 8.23
C VAL A 123 -14.14 2.10 8.56
N SER A 124 -13.95 2.97 9.57
CA SER A 124 -14.90 4.04 9.87
C SER A 124 -15.03 4.99 8.69
N PHE A 125 -13.91 5.44 8.14
CA PHE A 125 -13.89 6.35 7.00
C PHE A 125 -14.59 5.76 5.78
N LEU A 126 -14.35 4.48 5.48
CA LEU A 126 -15.04 3.81 4.38
C LEU A 126 -16.56 3.68 4.62
N LYS A 127 -17.02 3.55 5.86
CA LYS A 127 -18.45 3.55 6.20
C LYS A 127 -19.06 4.93 6.02
N ASP A 128 -18.41 5.95 6.54
CA ASP A 128 -18.90 7.33 6.53
C ASP A 128 -18.93 7.90 5.10
N ALA A 129 -18.00 7.45 4.25
CA ALA A 129 -17.96 7.80 2.83
C ALA A 129 -18.91 6.97 1.95
N ASP A 130 -19.73 6.06 2.53
CA ASP A 130 -20.59 5.10 1.82
C ASP A 130 -19.82 4.17 0.84
N LEU A 131 -18.49 4.09 0.99
CA LEU A 131 -17.57 3.30 0.16
C LEU A 131 -17.54 1.81 0.56
N LEU A 132 -18.27 1.42 1.62
CA LEU A 132 -18.49 0.02 1.97
C LEU A 132 -19.73 -0.60 1.29
N ALA A 133 -20.34 0.09 0.32
CA ALA A 133 -21.33 -0.51 -0.57
C ALA A 133 -20.66 -1.57 -1.46
N GLY A 134 -20.44 -2.75 -0.88
CA GLY A 134 -20.21 -3.97 -1.63
C GLY A 134 -21.42 -4.19 -2.52
N ASN A 135 -21.16 -4.24 -3.83
CA ASN A 135 -22.02 -4.80 -4.87
C ASN A 135 -23.22 -5.59 -4.32
N HIS A 136 -24.39 -4.96 -4.31
CA HIS A 136 -25.63 -5.70 -4.45
C HIS A 136 -25.55 -6.42 -5.80
N ARG A 137 -25.14 -7.69 -5.77
CA ARG A 137 -25.35 -8.63 -6.86
C ARG A 137 -26.87 -8.76 -7.02
N ASN A 138 -27.41 -8.19 -8.10
CA ASN A 138 -28.62 -8.68 -8.74
C ASN A 138 -28.20 -9.45 -9.99
#